data_AF-A0A2D6A2B8-F1
#
_entry.id   AF-A0A2D6A2B8-F1
#
_cell.length_a   1.000
_cell.length_b   1.000
_cell.length_c   1.000
_cell.angle_alpha   90.00
_cell.angle_beta   90.00
_cell.angle_gamma   90.00
#
_symmetry.space_group_name_H-M   'P 1'
#
loop_
_entity.id
_entity.type
_entity.pdbx_description
1 polymer ?
#
loop_
_entity_poly.entity_id
_entity_poly.type
_entity_poly.pdbx_seq_one_letter_code
_entity_poly.pdbx_strand_id
1 'polypeptide(L)'
;MRRLALLGLVCASPVTAQHPVGYSDVAIPNVTSSGSRSLNSRVHYPATVAGRNAPLLKRTGGWPVFVFLHGLGTAASKYADLGSYLATRGIIAVLQDTGLLSFSVQLRDGTALFPSLEAMSKTAGPFQGAFDMKRACVGGHSMGGGNTLGVLVAQPGYRGGVCLAPVWEPVSAPAVTKPVVILHGQGDLLLWWSLHGKANYDALRKFTGLKAFYLFDSTCTHNNLARLYSAKASREVWARSMRVVFGSLRYWLLDDPAGLEEVVGQTARAEPKLARLRVQIQQPEHWQTGSGRIGTTRGLDVIGEPGIGILFLAAGRGSTPTPYGTLELDLATFGHLGATVVDSSRLWHLDLPIPNDVRIVGLSISFQGLAMTKMPAQRLTGAVDLKIAR
;
A
#
# COMPACT_ATOMS: atom_id res chain seq x y z
N MET A 1 -50.42 -1.32 1.45
CA MET A 1 -49.46 -2.43 1.27
C MET A 1 -48.43 -2.05 0.23
N ARG A 2 -47.21 -1.65 0.64
CA ARG A 2 -45.98 -1.66 -0.19
C ARG A 2 -44.81 -1.72 0.78
N ARG A 3 -44.27 -2.93 1.00
CA ARG A 3 -43.04 -3.14 1.77
C ARG A 3 -41.85 -2.87 0.84
N LEU A 4 -41.11 -1.80 1.08
CA LEU A 4 -39.76 -1.67 0.54
C LEU A 4 -38.84 -2.59 1.34
N ALA A 5 -38.29 -3.62 0.68
CA ALA A 5 -37.21 -4.43 1.21
C ALA A 5 -35.89 -3.67 0.99
N LEU A 6 -35.29 -3.14 2.07
CA LEU A 6 -33.92 -2.66 2.05
C LEU A 6 -33.01 -3.86 2.33
N LEU A 7 -32.26 -4.32 1.32
CA LEU A 7 -31.20 -5.30 1.51
C LEU A 7 -30.13 -4.71 2.45
N GLY A 8 -29.88 -5.39 3.57
CA GLY A 8 -28.74 -5.09 4.44
C GLY A 8 -27.43 -5.44 3.74
N LEU A 9 -26.55 -4.46 3.56
CA LEU A 9 -25.16 -4.71 3.16
C LEU A 9 -24.44 -5.42 4.32
N VAL A 10 -23.98 -6.64 4.03
CA VAL A 10 -23.02 -7.37 4.86
C VAL A 10 -21.64 -6.74 4.63
N CYS A 11 -21.06 -6.12 5.67
CA CYS A 11 -19.65 -5.74 5.67
C CYS A 11 -18.78 -6.99 5.89
N ALA A 12 -18.68 -7.82 4.85
CA ALA A 12 -17.46 -8.56 4.63
C ALA A 12 -16.39 -7.52 4.27
N SER A 13 -15.14 -7.69 4.74
CA SER A 13 -14.00 -7.00 4.12
C SER A 13 -14.19 -7.09 2.61
N PRO A 14 -14.22 -5.99 1.83
CA PRO A 14 -14.57 -6.08 0.44
C PRO A 14 -13.61 -7.07 -0.19
N VAL A 15 -14.11 -8.25 -0.55
CA VAL A 15 -13.44 -9.12 -1.48
C VAL A 15 -13.36 -8.25 -2.72
N THR A 16 -12.18 -7.68 -2.97
CA THR A 16 -11.94 -6.93 -4.19
C THR A 16 -12.39 -7.83 -5.32
N ALA A 17 -13.43 -7.39 -6.05
CA ALA A 17 -14.02 -8.19 -7.10
C ALA A 17 -12.88 -8.66 -8.01
N GLN A 18 -12.72 -9.99 -8.14
CA GLN A 18 -11.63 -10.51 -8.95
C GLN A 18 -11.96 -10.27 -10.42
N HIS A 19 -11.15 -9.46 -11.08
CA HIS A 19 -11.32 -9.13 -12.49
C HIS A 19 -10.54 -10.10 -13.38
N PRO A 20 -11.07 -10.51 -14.54
CA PRO A 20 -10.24 -11.03 -15.63
C PRO A 20 -9.10 -10.06 -15.94
N VAL A 21 -7.93 -10.58 -16.32
CA VAL A 21 -6.74 -9.76 -16.57
C VAL A 21 -6.46 -9.64 -18.06
N GLY A 22 -6.45 -8.40 -18.53
CA GLY A 22 -5.88 -8.03 -19.82
C GLY A 22 -4.43 -7.62 -19.66
N TYR A 23 -3.62 -7.83 -20.70
CA TYR A 23 -2.30 -7.20 -20.77
C TYR A 23 -1.93 -6.76 -22.19
N SER A 24 -1.16 -5.67 -22.30
CA SER A 24 -0.67 -5.14 -23.57
C SER A 24 0.77 -4.64 -23.43
N ASP A 25 1.60 -4.88 -24.44
CA ASP A 25 2.89 -4.20 -24.58
C ASP A 25 2.63 -2.89 -25.33
N VAL A 26 2.95 -1.75 -24.73
CA VAL A 26 2.55 -0.41 -25.20
C VAL A 26 3.78 0.48 -25.33
N ALA A 27 3.92 1.12 -26.49
CA ALA A 27 4.85 2.21 -26.71
C ALA A 27 4.18 3.52 -26.27
N ILE A 28 4.34 3.90 -24.99
CA ILE A 28 3.72 5.10 -24.43
C ILE A 28 4.52 6.32 -24.90
N PRO A 29 3.92 7.28 -25.63
CA PRO A 29 4.64 8.48 -26.04
C PRO A 29 5.13 9.28 -24.83
N ASN A 30 6.42 9.59 -24.77
CA ASN A 30 6.94 10.45 -23.72
C ASN A 30 6.55 11.91 -24.02
N VAL A 31 5.75 12.50 -23.14
CA VAL A 31 5.32 13.91 -23.26
C VAL A 31 6.29 14.89 -22.60
N THR A 32 7.39 14.39 -22.03
CA THR A 32 8.43 15.19 -21.39
C THR A 32 9.68 15.28 -22.27
N SER A 33 10.59 16.18 -21.92
CA SER A 33 11.90 16.30 -22.56
C SER A 33 12.98 15.39 -21.95
N SER A 34 12.62 14.52 -21.00
CA SER A 34 13.57 13.72 -20.22
C SER A 34 13.37 12.23 -20.45
N GLY A 35 14.47 11.51 -20.71
CA GLY A 35 14.46 10.06 -20.89
C GLY A 35 14.25 9.62 -22.35
N SER A 36 13.72 8.41 -22.52
CA SER A 36 13.45 7.77 -23.80
C SER A 36 12.28 8.44 -24.52
N ARG A 37 12.33 8.53 -25.85
CA ARG A 37 11.22 9.09 -26.66
C ARG A 37 9.91 8.29 -26.53
N SER A 38 10.03 6.98 -26.37
CA SER A 38 8.92 6.06 -26.10
C SER A 38 9.19 5.33 -24.80
N LEU A 39 8.22 5.35 -23.89
CA LEU A 39 8.26 4.70 -22.58
C LEU A 39 7.65 3.30 -22.69
N ASN A 40 8.31 2.43 -23.45
CA ASN A 40 7.88 1.06 -23.67
C ASN A 40 7.57 0.37 -22.33
N SER A 41 6.38 -0.17 -22.21
CA SER A 41 5.88 -0.77 -20.97
C SER A 41 4.95 -1.94 -21.25
N ARG A 42 4.93 -2.92 -20.36
CA ARG A 42 3.85 -3.92 -20.31
C ARG A 42 2.80 -3.48 -19.30
N VAL A 43 1.58 -3.26 -19.77
CA VAL A 43 0.46 -2.82 -18.92
C VAL A 43 -0.45 -4.01 -18.65
N HIS A 44 -0.64 -4.38 -17.38
CA HIS A 44 -1.65 -5.32 -16.92
C HIS A 44 -2.83 -4.57 -16.30
N TYR A 45 -4.06 -4.96 -16.62
CA TYR A 45 -5.25 -4.19 -16.24
C TYR A 45 -6.49 -5.06 -16.05
N PRO A 46 -7.46 -4.62 -15.22
CA PRO A 46 -8.79 -5.22 -15.19
C PRO A 46 -9.42 -5.22 -16.58
N ALA A 47 -9.88 -6.38 -17.05
CA ALA A 47 -10.43 -6.57 -18.38
C ALA A 47 -11.79 -7.27 -18.33
N THR A 48 -12.53 -7.16 -19.44
CA THR A 48 -13.81 -7.84 -19.62
C THR A 48 -13.65 -9.35 -19.82
N VAL A 49 -12.52 -9.76 -20.41
CA VAL A 49 -12.07 -11.15 -20.56
C VAL A 49 -10.55 -11.20 -20.33
N ALA A 50 -10.02 -12.37 -19.95
CA ALA A 50 -8.58 -12.53 -19.77
C ALA A 50 -7.87 -12.64 -21.13
N GLY A 51 -6.68 -12.06 -21.26
CA GLY A 51 -5.83 -12.28 -22.44
C GLY A 51 -5.00 -11.08 -22.89
N ARG A 52 -4.16 -11.33 -23.89
CA ARG A 52 -3.35 -10.28 -24.53
C ARG A 52 -4.27 -9.35 -25.33
N ASN A 53 -4.11 -8.04 -25.14
CA ASN A 53 -4.93 -7.00 -25.79
C ASN A 53 -6.43 -7.16 -25.56
N ALA A 54 -6.82 -7.82 -24.47
CA ALA A 54 -8.22 -7.93 -24.11
C ALA A 54 -8.83 -6.54 -23.84
N PRO A 55 -10.14 -6.32 -24.10
CA PRO A 55 -10.75 -5.03 -23.83
C PRO A 55 -10.69 -4.66 -22.35
N LEU A 56 -10.10 -3.50 -22.05
CA LEU A 56 -10.05 -2.89 -20.73
C LEU A 56 -11.47 -2.76 -20.15
N LEU A 57 -11.65 -3.20 -18.90
CA LEU A 57 -12.87 -2.95 -18.15
C LEU A 57 -12.92 -1.47 -17.79
N LYS A 58 -13.78 -0.69 -18.44
CA LYS A 58 -13.89 0.75 -18.18
C LYS A 58 -14.49 1.01 -16.79
N ARG A 59 -14.02 2.08 -16.14
CA ARG A 59 -14.48 2.54 -14.82
C ARG A 59 -14.51 4.07 -14.81
N THR A 60 -15.56 4.65 -14.27
CA THR A 60 -15.65 6.11 -14.06
C THR A 60 -14.49 6.59 -13.20
N GLY A 61 -13.77 7.61 -13.66
CA GLY A 61 -12.57 8.14 -12.97
C GLY A 61 -11.29 7.32 -13.18
N GLY A 62 -11.36 6.18 -13.88
CA GLY A 62 -10.20 5.31 -14.11
C GLY A 62 -9.86 4.40 -12.94
N TRP A 63 -8.84 3.56 -13.16
CA TRP A 63 -8.29 2.65 -12.17
C TRP A 63 -7.03 3.23 -11.52
N PRO A 64 -6.81 2.96 -10.22
CA PRO A 64 -5.52 3.23 -9.59
C PRO A 64 -4.36 2.60 -10.34
N VAL A 65 -3.19 3.22 -10.24
CA VAL A 65 -2.01 2.85 -11.02
C VAL A 65 -0.85 2.50 -10.12
N PHE A 66 -0.16 1.41 -10.46
CA PHE A 66 1.14 1.08 -9.91
C PHE A 66 2.17 0.98 -11.03
N VAL A 67 3.11 1.93 -11.06
CA VAL A 67 4.27 1.87 -11.96
C VAL A 67 5.35 1.00 -11.32
N PHE A 68 5.89 0.03 -12.05
CA PHE A 68 6.90 -0.88 -11.55
C PHE A 68 8.18 -0.84 -12.39
N LEU A 69 9.29 -0.56 -11.73
CA LEU A 69 10.63 -0.43 -12.31
C LEU A 69 11.40 -1.75 -12.17
N HIS A 70 11.86 -2.28 -13.30
CA HIS A 70 12.52 -3.58 -13.37
C HIS A 70 13.95 -3.58 -12.75
N GLY A 71 14.48 -4.77 -12.45
CA GLY A 71 15.89 -4.96 -12.08
C GLY A 71 16.82 -4.89 -13.29
N LEU A 72 18.12 -4.67 -13.08
CA LEU A 72 19.12 -4.54 -14.15
C LEU A 72 19.03 -5.74 -15.13
N GLY A 73 18.96 -5.45 -16.43
CA GLY A 73 18.89 -6.45 -17.51
C GLY A 73 17.60 -7.28 -17.55
N THR A 74 16.59 -6.95 -16.74
CA THR A 74 15.37 -7.74 -16.61
C THR A 74 14.22 -7.10 -17.38
N ALA A 75 13.69 -7.80 -18.38
CA ALA A 75 12.52 -7.33 -19.13
C ALA A 75 11.25 -7.29 -18.27
N ALA A 76 10.34 -6.35 -18.56
CA ALA A 76 9.05 -6.16 -17.90
C ALA A 76 8.21 -7.45 -17.86
N SER A 77 8.30 -8.27 -18.92
CA SER A 77 7.61 -9.56 -19.03
C SER A 77 7.93 -10.54 -17.89
N LYS A 78 9.08 -10.41 -17.22
CA LYS A 78 9.47 -11.25 -16.08
C LYS A 78 8.68 -10.93 -14.81
N TYR A 79 7.98 -9.80 -14.76
CA TYR A 79 7.14 -9.38 -13.63
C TYR A 79 5.63 -9.53 -13.92
N ALA A 80 5.25 -10.30 -14.94
CA ALA A 80 3.86 -10.49 -15.34
C ALA A 80 2.96 -11.07 -14.23
N ASP A 81 3.52 -11.89 -13.32
CA ASP A 81 2.80 -12.41 -12.16
C ASP A 81 2.39 -11.28 -11.20
N LEU A 82 3.27 -10.30 -10.95
CA LEU A 82 2.95 -9.10 -10.16
C LEU A 82 1.88 -8.28 -10.86
N GLY A 83 2.06 -8.03 -12.17
CA GLY A 83 1.10 -7.25 -12.94
C GLY A 83 -0.30 -7.86 -12.91
N SER A 84 -0.39 -9.17 -13.11
CA SER A 84 -1.66 -9.90 -13.06
C SER A 84 -2.26 -9.93 -11.65
N TYR A 85 -1.43 -10.11 -10.62
CA TYR A 85 -1.87 -10.09 -9.23
C TYR A 85 -2.55 -8.78 -8.84
N LEU A 86 -2.01 -7.64 -9.28
CA LEU A 86 -2.58 -6.32 -9.02
C LEU A 86 -3.81 -6.05 -9.91
N ALA A 87 -3.76 -6.42 -11.19
CA ALA A 87 -4.87 -6.25 -12.13
C ALA A 87 -6.13 -7.01 -11.69
N THR A 88 -6.00 -8.25 -11.21
CA THR A 88 -7.14 -9.00 -10.65
C THR A 88 -7.81 -8.28 -9.48
N ARG A 89 -7.10 -7.38 -8.78
CA ARG A 89 -7.56 -6.66 -7.59
C ARG A 89 -7.91 -5.19 -7.86
N GLY A 90 -8.06 -4.82 -9.13
CA GLY A 90 -8.52 -3.48 -9.50
C GLY A 90 -7.43 -2.41 -9.49
N ILE A 91 -6.17 -2.78 -9.74
CA ILE A 91 -5.05 -1.84 -9.92
C ILE A 91 -4.41 -2.09 -11.27
N ILE A 92 -4.24 -1.05 -12.09
CA ILE A 92 -3.46 -1.15 -13.33
C ILE A 92 -1.97 -1.17 -12.97
N ALA A 93 -1.26 -2.20 -13.39
CA ALA A 93 0.19 -2.29 -13.23
C ALA A 93 0.89 -1.94 -14.54
N VAL A 94 1.71 -0.89 -14.52
CA VAL A 94 2.53 -0.45 -15.66
C VAL A 94 3.97 -0.89 -15.39
N LEU A 95 4.37 -1.98 -16.03
CA LEU A 95 5.71 -2.56 -15.90
C LEU A 95 6.62 -1.89 -16.93
N GLN A 96 7.51 -1.00 -16.49
CA GLN A 96 8.43 -0.30 -17.39
C GLN A 96 9.40 -1.29 -18.04
N ASP A 97 9.68 -1.11 -19.34
CA ASP A 97 10.60 -1.95 -20.13
C ASP A 97 11.71 -1.16 -20.83
N THR A 98 11.89 0.12 -20.48
CA THR A 98 12.97 0.98 -20.95
C THR A 98 14.08 1.14 -19.93
N GLY A 99 15.28 1.49 -20.40
CA GLY A 99 16.44 1.68 -19.53
C GLY A 99 16.99 0.38 -18.93
N LEU A 100 16.85 -0.75 -19.65
CA LEU A 100 17.20 -2.10 -19.16
C LEU A 100 18.55 -2.18 -18.45
N LEU A 101 19.56 -1.46 -18.94
CA LEU A 101 20.93 -1.47 -18.42
C LEU A 101 21.39 -0.10 -17.87
N SER A 102 20.47 0.86 -17.69
CA SER A 102 20.83 2.23 -17.33
C SER A 102 19.98 2.76 -16.18
N PHE A 103 20.62 2.99 -15.03
CA PHE A 103 19.99 3.61 -13.86
C PHE A 103 19.40 4.98 -14.22
N SER A 104 20.17 5.82 -14.92
CA SER A 104 19.77 7.19 -15.23
C SER A 104 18.62 7.26 -16.23
N VAL A 105 18.62 6.43 -17.28
CA VAL A 105 17.50 6.35 -18.22
C VAL A 105 16.27 5.79 -17.52
N GLN A 106 16.40 4.71 -16.74
CA GLN A 106 15.26 4.13 -16.01
C GLN A 106 14.62 5.14 -15.05
N LEU A 107 15.41 5.92 -14.30
CA LEU A 107 14.91 6.96 -13.40
C LEU A 107 14.14 8.05 -14.16
N ARG A 108 14.71 8.56 -15.26
CA ARG A 108 14.06 9.59 -16.09
C ARG A 108 12.76 9.08 -16.68
N ASP A 109 12.77 7.85 -17.18
CA ASP A 109 11.59 7.21 -17.79
C ASP A 109 10.50 6.94 -16.74
N GLY A 110 10.85 6.44 -15.55
CA GLY A 110 9.90 6.23 -14.46
C GLY A 110 9.26 7.54 -13.95
N THR A 111 10.02 8.63 -14.00
CA THR A 111 9.54 9.99 -13.71
C THR A 111 8.58 10.48 -14.81
N ALA A 112 8.95 10.26 -16.08
CA ALA A 112 8.17 10.67 -17.25
C ALA A 112 6.89 9.85 -17.46
N LEU A 113 6.83 8.61 -16.94
CA LEU A 113 5.65 7.76 -17.03
C LEU A 113 4.42 8.40 -16.37
N PHE A 114 4.58 9.17 -15.29
CA PHE A 114 3.44 9.80 -14.61
C PHE A 114 2.65 10.75 -15.55
N PRO A 115 3.24 11.85 -16.08
CA PRO A 115 2.51 12.74 -16.99
C PRO A 115 2.18 12.07 -18.33
N SER A 116 2.97 11.10 -18.79
CA SER A 116 2.71 10.40 -20.06
C SER A 116 1.49 9.47 -19.97
N LEU A 117 1.27 8.81 -18.82
CA LEU A 117 0.07 8.03 -18.55
C LEU A 117 -1.17 8.93 -18.42
N GLU A 118 -1.05 10.12 -17.81
CA GLU A 118 -2.14 11.11 -17.78
C GLU A 118 -2.53 11.54 -19.20
N ALA A 119 -1.54 11.83 -20.05
CA ALA A 119 -1.78 12.20 -21.44
C ALA A 119 -2.41 11.04 -22.23
N MET A 120 -1.90 9.81 -22.07
CA MET A 120 -2.46 8.62 -22.72
C MET A 120 -3.91 8.35 -22.28
N SER A 121 -4.26 8.62 -21.02
CA SER A 121 -5.64 8.51 -20.52
C SER A 121 -6.59 9.51 -21.21
N LYS A 122 -6.09 10.66 -21.69
CA LYS A 122 -6.89 11.69 -22.35
C LYS A 122 -7.02 11.51 -23.86
N THR A 123 -6.15 10.69 -24.45
CA THR A 123 -6.11 10.44 -25.90
C THR A 123 -7.07 9.30 -26.28
N ALA A 124 -7.72 9.42 -27.44
CA ALA A 124 -8.57 8.36 -27.98
C ALA A 124 -7.75 7.08 -28.22
N GLY A 125 -8.28 5.94 -27.76
CA GLY A 125 -7.62 4.64 -27.89
C GLY A 125 -8.02 3.64 -26.80
N PRO A 126 -7.38 2.46 -26.78
CA PRO A 126 -7.74 1.37 -25.84
C PRO A 126 -7.68 1.80 -24.36
N PHE A 127 -6.75 2.69 -24.02
CA PHE A 127 -6.51 3.18 -22.67
C PHE A 127 -7.15 4.54 -22.35
N GLN A 128 -8.03 5.07 -23.21
CA GLN A 128 -8.76 6.30 -22.92
C GLN A 128 -9.54 6.17 -21.60
N GLY A 129 -9.33 7.08 -20.65
CA GLY A 129 -9.96 7.08 -19.33
C GLY A 129 -9.51 5.95 -18.40
N ALA A 130 -8.42 5.25 -18.72
CA ALA A 130 -7.99 4.07 -17.97
C ALA A 130 -7.31 4.39 -16.64
N PHE A 131 -6.48 5.44 -16.61
CA PHE A 131 -5.55 5.71 -15.52
C PHE A 131 -6.09 6.81 -14.60
N ASP A 132 -6.25 6.48 -13.32
CA ASP A 132 -6.44 7.46 -12.25
C ASP A 132 -5.10 7.83 -11.63
N MET A 133 -4.45 8.84 -12.20
CA MET A 133 -3.13 9.27 -11.75
C MET A 133 -3.17 10.05 -10.42
N LYS A 134 -4.35 10.43 -9.92
CA LYS A 134 -4.49 10.91 -8.54
C LYS A 134 -4.30 9.77 -7.53
N ARG A 135 -4.47 8.52 -7.96
CA ARG A 135 -4.25 7.28 -7.18
C ARG A 135 -3.13 6.46 -7.84
N ALA A 136 -1.93 7.03 -7.90
CA ALA A 136 -0.75 6.37 -8.45
C ALA A 136 0.37 6.19 -7.43
N CYS A 137 0.98 5.01 -7.42
CA CYS A 137 2.22 4.68 -6.69
C CYS A 137 3.29 4.17 -7.64
N VAL A 138 4.54 4.19 -7.19
CA VAL A 138 5.68 3.63 -7.92
C VAL A 138 6.42 2.61 -7.05
N GLY A 139 6.92 1.55 -7.66
CA GLY A 139 7.78 0.60 -6.97
C GLY A 139 8.77 -0.03 -7.91
N GLY A 140 9.60 -0.92 -7.40
CA GLY A 140 10.57 -1.58 -8.25
C GLY A 140 11.40 -2.63 -7.54
N HIS A 141 12.17 -3.36 -8.33
CA HIS A 141 13.04 -4.43 -7.86
C HIS A 141 14.51 -4.11 -8.15
N SER A 142 15.43 -4.41 -7.22
CA SER A 142 16.88 -4.28 -7.44
C SER A 142 17.25 -2.86 -7.88
N MET A 143 17.85 -2.67 -9.07
CA MET A 143 18.06 -1.37 -9.69
C MET A 143 16.81 -0.48 -9.66
N GLY A 144 15.66 -1.02 -10.09
CA GLY A 144 14.38 -0.33 -10.06
C GLY A 144 13.88 -0.02 -8.65
N GLY A 145 14.22 -0.85 -7.67
CA GLY A 145 13.91 -0.59 -6.26
C GLY A 145 14.68 0.61 -5.71
N GLY A 146 15.94 0.79 -6.12
CA GLY A 146 16.73 1.99 -5.80
C GLY A 146 16.17 3.22 -6.52
N ASN A 147 15.99 3.12 -7.84
CA ASN A 147 15.45 4.20 -8.68
C ASN A 147 14.04 4.65 -8.28
N THR A 148 13.25 3.79 -7.64
CA THR A 148 11.95 4.16 -7.04
C THR A 148 12.10 5.37 -6.11
N LEU A 149 13.16 5.43 -5.31
CA LEU A 149 13.40 6.54 -4.38
C LEU A 149 13.71 7.84 -5.14
N GLY A 150 14.51 7.76 -6.20
CA GLY A 150 14.78 8.90 -7.08
C GLY A 150 13.53 9.41 -7.80
N VAL A 151 12.68 8.50 -8.28
CA VAL A 151 11.40 8.84 -8.92
C VAL A 151 10.44 9.50 -7.95
N LEU A 152 10.37 9.05 -6.69
CA LEU A 152 9.53 9.69 -5.66
C LEU A 152 9.97 11.13 -5.35
N VAL A 153 11.28 11.43 -5.46
CA VAL A 153 11.80 12.79 -5.31
C VAL A 153 11.49 13.63 -6.54
N ALA A 154 11.71 13.09 -7.74
CA ALA A 154 11.56 13.82 -9.00
C ALA A 154 10.09 14.02 -9.43
N GLN A 155 9.19 13.12 -9.00
CA GLN A 155 7.77 13.15 -9.34
C GLN A 155 6.90 13.08 -8.07
N PRO A 156 6.59 14.23 -7.44
CA PRO A 156 5.82 14.27 -6.20
C PRO A 156 4.34 13.90 -6.37
N GLY A 157 3.86 13.70 -7.61
CA GLY A 157 2.51 13.21 -7.90
C GLY A 157 2.25 11.78 -7.42
N TYR A 158 3.27 10.94 -7.29
CA TYR A 158 3.12 9.60 -6.71
C TYR A 158 2.80 9.67 -5.21
N ARG A 159 1.86 8.83 -4.73
CA ARG A 159 1.41 8.81 -3.34
C ARG A 159 2.37 8.12 -2.38
N GLY A 160 3.19 7.19 -2.87
CA GLY A 160 4.10 6.37 -2.07
C GLY A 160 4.83 5.35 -2.93
N GLY A 161 5.74 4.59 -2.33
CA GLY A 161 6.42 3.54 -3.07
C GLY A 161 6.83 2.28 -2.32
N VAL A 162 7.03 1.22 -3.09
CA VAL A 162 7.37 -0.11 -2.58
C VAL A 162 8.63 -0.63 -3.28
N CYS A 163 9.66 -0.94 -2.50
CA CYS A 163 10.96 -1.36 -3.01
C CYS A 163 11.23 -2.83 -2.64
N LEU A 164 11.47 -3.67 -3.65
CA LEU A 164 11.82 -5.09 -3.49
C LEU A 164 13.33 -5.27 -3.69
N ALA A 165 14.02 -5.70 -2.64
CA ALA A 165 15.47 -5.91 -2.64
C ALA A 165 16.24 -4.77 -3.35
N PRO A 166 16.04 -3.50 -2.94
CA PRO A 166 16.54 -2.35 -3.71
C PRO A 166 18.06 -2.24 -3.69
N VAL A 167 18.66 -1.73 -4.77
CA VAL A 167 20.03 -1.19 -4.74
C VAL A 167 20.08 0.01 -3.79
N TRP A 168 21.25 0.24 -3.17
CA TRP A 168 21.46 1.35 -2.24
C TRP A 168 21.43 2.67 -3.01
N GLU A 169 20.61 3.62 -2.56
CA GLU A 169 20.39 4.91 -3.22
C GLU A 169 20.59 6.06 -2.20
N PRO A 170 21.85 6.41 -1.88
CA PRO A 170 22.16 7.38 -0.82
C PRO A 170 21.78 8.83 -1.16
N VAL A 171 21.71 9.17 -2.45
CA VAL A 171 21.49 10.55 -2.89
C VAL A 171 20.04 10.93 -2.73
N SER A 172 19.13 10.09 -3.22
CA SER A 172 17.70 10.40 -3.25
C SER A 172 16.98 10.05 -1.94
N ALA A 173 17.37 8.97 -1.26
CA ALA A 173 16.66 8.49 -0.07
C ALA A 173 16.46 9.56 1.04
N PRO A 174 17.45 10.40 1.38
CA PRO A 174 17.27 11.46 2.38
C PRO A 174 16.24 12.55 2.02
N ALA A 175 15.93 12.70 0.72
CA ALA A 175 15.00 13.69 0.20
C ALA A 175 13.57 13.16 0.03
N VAL A 176 13.34 11.84 0.15
CA VAL A 176 12.01 11.25 -0.01
C VAL A 176 11.08 11.72 1.12
N THR A 177 9.96 12.34 0.73
CA THR A 177 8.89 12.79 1.63
C THR A 177 7.66 11.89 1.61
N LYS A 178 7.56 10.93 0.70
CA LYS A 178 6.42 10.02 0.59
C LYS A 178 6.58 8.78 1.50
N PRO A 179 5.49 8.11 1.87
CA PRO A 179 5.54 6.78 2.48
C PRO A 179 6.31 5.79 1.61
N VAL A 180 7.14 4.95 2.25
CA VAL A 180 7.91 3.90 1.57
C VAL A 180 7.94 2.61 2.38
N VAL A 181 7.69 1.50 1.70
CA VAL A 181 7.85 0.15 2.25
C VAL A 181 8.98 -0.56 1.50
N ILE A 182 9.98 -1.05 2.23
CA ILE A 182 11.12 -1.78 1.68
C ILE A 182 11.03 -3.23 2.13
N LEU A 183 11.11 -4.18 1.20
CA LEU A 183 11.15 -5.60 1.46
C LEU A 183 12.51 -6.15 1.04
N HIS A 184 13.14 -6.96 1.88
CA HIS A 184 14.43 -7.59 1.60
C HIS A 184 14.47 -8.98 2.26
N GLY A 185 15.22 -9.92 1.70
CA GLY A 185 15.42 -11.24 2.29
C GLY A 185 16.84 -11.42 2.81
N GLN A 186 17.02 -12.15 3.91
CA GLN A 186 18.35 -12.48 4.41
C GLN A 186 19.14 -13.39 3.45
N GLY A 187 18.44 -14.15 2.60
CA GLY A 187 19.02 -14.98 1.56
C GLY A 187 19.41 -14.21 0.28
N ASP A 188 19.31 -12.89 0.27
CA ASP A 188 19.84 -12.08 -0.82
C ASP A 188 21.37 -11.99 -0.74
N LEU A 189 22.03 -12.80 -1.56
CA LEU A 189 23.49 -12.84 -1.69
C LEU A 189 24.02 -11.94 -2.81
N LEU A 190 23.14 -11.27 -3.57
CA LEU A 190 23.54 -10.30 -4.60
C LEU A 190 23.61 -8.90 -4.00
N LEU A 191 22.57 -8.51 -3.27
CA LEU A 191 22.48 -7.24 -2.56
C LEU A 191 22.23 -7.54 -1.08
N TRP A 192 23.29 -7.58 -0.27
CA TRP A 192 23.14 -7.84 1.15
C TRP A 192 22.19 -6.85 1.81
N TRP A 193 21.14 -7.36 2.44
CA TRP A 193 20.03 -6.57 3.00
C TRP A 193 20.51 -5.45 3.94
N SER A 194 21.62 -5.65 4.65
CA SER A 194 22.19 -4.69 5.60
C SER A 194 22.82 -3.48 4.91
N LEU A 195 23.45 -3.67 3.75
CA LEU A 195 24.11 -2.63 2.95
C LEU A 195 23.16 -1.93 1.97
N HIS A 196 22.00 -2.53 1.71
CA HIS A 196 21.08 -2.11 0.67
C HIS A 196 19.70 -1.73 1.23
N GLY A 197 18.81 -2.69 1.44
CA GLY A 197 17.45 -2.41 1.92
C GLY A 197 17.41 -1.66 3.25
N LYS A 198 18.18 -2.12 4.25
CA LYS A 198 18.29 -1.46 5.55
C LYS A 198 18.92 -0.07 5.42
N ALA A 199 19.98 0.06 4.62
CA ALA A 199 20.64 1.35 4.40
C ALA A 199 19.65 2.37 3.81
N ASN A 200 18.89 1.97 2.77
CA ASN A 200 17.81 2.77 2.19
C ASN A 200 16.79 3.18 3.26
N TYR A 201 16.30 2.23 4.05
CA TYR A 201 15.35 2.52 5.12
C TYR A 201 15.88 3.53 6.14
N ASP A 202 17.14 3.39 6.58
CA ASP A 202 17.76 4.28 7.56
C ASP A 202 17.99 5.69 6.99
N ALA A 203 18.20 5.80 5.66
CA ALA A 203 18.38 7.08 4.97
C ALA A 203 17.08 7.87 4.77
N LEU A 204 15.91 7.23 4.78
CA LEU A 204 14.60 7.90 4.69
C LEU A 204 14.31 8.75 5.93
N ARG A 205 14.76 10.01 5.96
CA ARG A 205 14.66 10.88 7.15
C ARG A 205 13.43 11.80 7.15
N LYS A 206 12.93 12.20 5.99
CA LYS A 206 11.88 13.22 5.82
C LYS A 206 10.46 12.67 5.57
N PHE A 207 10.32 11.37 5.36
CA PHE A 207 9.07 10.70 4.97
C PHE A 207 7.83 11.20 5.74
N THR A 208 6.68 11.14 5.06
CA THR A 208 5.36 11.38 5.65
C THR A 208 4.60 10.08 5.86
N GLY A 209 3.59 10.10 6.73
CA GLY A 209 2.83 8.90 7.09
C GLY A 209 3.71 7.87 7.79
N LEU A 210 3.98 6.74 7.14
CA LEU A 210 4.84 5.68 7.67
C LEU A 210 5.93 5.27 6.69
N LYS A 211 7.02 4.73 7.23
CA LYS A 211 7.95 3.87 6.50
C LYS A 211 8.11 2.53 7.20
N ALA A 212 8.30 1.48 6.41
CA ALA A 212 8.53 0.13 6.94
C ALA A 212 9.69 -0.56 6.22
N PHE A 213 10.41 -1.40 6.97
CA PHE A 213 11.41 -2.32 6.46
C PHE A 213 11.07 -3.75 6.90
N TYR A 214 10.69 -4.55 5.91
CA TYR A 214 10.44 -5.98 6.00
C TYR A 214 11.72 -6.74 5.67
N LEU A 215 12.28 -7.40 6.69
CA LEU A 215 13.33 -8.37 6.49
C LEU A 215 12.74 -9.76 6.62
N PHE A 216 12.68 -10.48 5.51
CA PHE A 216 12.36 -11.90 5.50
C PHE A 216 13.59 -12.76 5.82
N ASP A 217 13.34 -14.00 6.23
CA ASP A 217 14.35 -15.00 6.60
C ASP A 217 15.32 -15.37 5.47
N SER A 218 16.25 -16.28 5.76
CA SER A 218 17.29 -16.73 4.83
C SER A 218 16.77 -17.52 3.63
N THR A 219 15.51 -17.96 3.64
CA THR A 219 14.88 -18.64 2.50
C THR A 219 14.40 -17.64 1.43
N CYS A 220 14.34 -16.36 1.78
CA CYS A 220 13.94 -15.29 0.88
C CYS A 220 15.19 -14.67 0.24
N THR A 221 15.27 -14.76 -1.08
CA THR A 221 16.43 -14.39 -1.90
C THR A 221 16.11 -13.21 -2.80
N HIS A 222 17.14 -12.64 -3.46
CA HIS A 222 16.98 -11.54 -4.40
C HIS A 222 15.84 -11.78 -5.41
N ASN A 223 15.82 -12.97 -6.01
CA ASN A 223 14.95 -13.28 -7.13
C ASN A 223 13.56 -13.76 -6.70
N ASN A 224 13.43 -14.52 -5.61
CA ASN A 224 12.14 -15.12 -5.27
C ASN A 224 11.13 -14.13 -4.67
N LEU A 225 11.59 -13.04 -4.04
CA LEU A 225 10.74 -11.92 -3.61
C LEU A 225 9.96 -11.32 -4.77
N ALA A 226 10.62 -11.21 -5.93
CA ALA A 226 10.04 -10.69 -7.17
C ALA A 226 9.58 -11.79 -8.14
N ARG A 227 9.69 -13.06 -7.77
CA ARG A 227 9.41 -14.24 -8.62
C ARG A 227 10.16 -14.25 -9.96
N LEU A 228 11.36 -13.72 -9.97
CA LEU A 228 12.26 -13.84 -11.11
C LEU A 228 12.70 -15.29 -11.29
N TYR A 229 12.81 -15.72 -12.55
CA TYR A 229 13.10 -17.12 -12.92
C TYR A 229 12.05 -18.08 -12.33
N SER A 230 10.78 -17.85 -12.67
CA SER A 230 9.57 -18.47 -12.11
C SER A 230 9.59 -19.99 -11.90
N ALA A 231 10.38 -20.75 -12.67
CA ALA A 231 10.56 -22.19 -12.47
C ALA A 231 11.35 -22.55 -11.19
N LYS A 232 12.20 -21.64 -10.69
CA LYS A 232 13.07 -21.83 -9.52
C LYS A 232 12.68 -20.93 -8.33
N ALA A 233 11.84 -19.92 -8.56
CA ALA A 233 11.39 -19.01 -7.50
C ALA A 233 10.28 -19.64 -6.66
N SER A 234 10.40 -19.53 -5.33
CA SER A 234 9.34 -19.94 -4.40
C SER A 234 8.08 -19.09 -4.59
N ARG A 235 6.98 -19.73 -4.97
CA ARG A 235 5.66 -19.10 -5.06
C ARG A 235 5.17 -18.59 -3.71
N GLU A 236 5.54 -19.29 -2.65
CA GLU A 236 5.20 -18.92 -1.28
C GLU A 236 5.87 -17.59 -0.89
N VAL A 237 7.19 -17.47 -1.11
CA VAL A 237 7.92 -16.23 -0.81
C VAL A 237 7.39 -15.05 -1.61
N TRP A 238 7.11 -15.26 -2.89
CA TRP A 238 6.50 -14.24 -3.71
C TRP A 238 5.11 -13.84 -3.21
N ALA A 239 4.25 -14.81 -2.88
CA ALA A 239 2.91 -14.52 -2.36
C ALA A 239 2.96 -13.67 -1.09
N ARG A 240 3.88 -13.99 -0.16
CA ARG A 240 4.12 -13.21 1.06
C ARG A 240 4.59 -11.79 0.75
N SER A 241 5.52 -11.64 -0.19
CA SER A 241 5.96 -10.31 -0.66
C SER A 241 4.82 -9.50 -1.27
N MET A 242 3.96 -10.15 -2.07
CA MET A 242 2.81 -9.51 -2.70
C MET A 242 1.70 -9.13 -1.73
N ARG A 243 1.58 -9.80 -0.58
CA ARG A 243 0.67 -9.36 0.50
C ARG A 243 1.08 -7.99 1.03
N VAL A 244 2.36 -7.78 1.31
CA VAL A 244 2.88 -6.49 1.78
C VAL A 244 2.78 -5.42 0.68
N VAL A 245 3.14 -5.75 -0.57
CA VAL A 245 3.00 -4.82 -1.71
C VAL A 245 1.53 -4.39 -1.85
N PHE A 246 0.59 -5.33 -1.90
CA PHE A 246 -0.81 -5.00 -2.09
C PHE A 246 -1.43 -4.36 -0.85
N GLY A 247 -1.05 -4.74 0.37
CA GLY A 247 -1.46 -4.06 1.59
C GLY A 247 -1.09 -2.56 1.56
N SER A 248 0.13 -2.25 1.12
CA SER A 248 0.58 -0.87 0.95
C SER A 248 -0.26 -0.12 -0.08
N LEU A 249 -0.53 -0.75 -1.22
CA LEU A 249 -1.35 -0.14 -2.29
C LEU A 249 -2.83 -0.03 -1.92
N ARG A 250 -3.41 -0.97 -1.16
CA ARG A 250 -4.76 -0.84 -0.61
C ARG A 250 -4.85 0.41 0.25
N TYR A 251 -3.87 0.59 1.13
CA TYR A 251 -3.86 1.74 2.01
C TYR A 251 -3.73 3.06 1.24
N TRP A 252 -2.76 3.17 0.35
CA TRP A 252 -2.47 4.44 -0.34
C TRP A 252 -3.37 4.75 -1.53
N LEU A 253 -3.88 3.73 -2.23
CA LEU A 253 -4.59 3.87 -3.49
C LEU A 253 -6.06 3.50 -3.44
N LEU A 254 -6.49 2.67 -2.48
CA LEU A 254 -7.88 2.26 -2.35
C LEU A 254 -8.56 2.88 -1.13
N ASP A 255 -7.85 3.74 -0.40
CA ASP A 255 -8.30 4.39 0.83
C ASP A 255 -8.84 3.36 1.84
N ASP A 256 -8.17 2.20 1.89
CA ASP A 256 -8.56 1.04 2.69
C ASP A 256 -7.57 0.83 3.85
N PRO A 257 -7.89 1.28 5.08
CA PRO A 257 -7.00 1.18 6.24
C PRO A 257 -6.70 -0.26 6.63
N ALA A 258 -7.51 -1.25 6.22
CA ALA A 258 -7.20 -2.66 6.44
C ALA A 258 -5.96 -3.11 5.64
N GLY A 259 -5.47 -2.32 4.69
CA GLY A 259 -4.17 -2.53 4.06
C GLY A 259 -3.01 -2.51 5.06
N LEU A 260 -3.10 -1.72 6.14
CA LEU A 260 -2.09 -1.65 7.19
C LEU A 260 -1.94 -2.96 7.97
N GLU A 261 -3.00 -3.76 8.05
CA GLU A 261 -2.95 -5.07 8.71
C GLU A 261 -1.92 -6.01 8.06
N GLU A 262 -1.77 -5.90 6.74
CA GLU A 262 -0.81 -6.66 5.93
C GLU A 262 0.60 -6.07 5.91
N VAL A 263 0.79 -4.84 6.44
CA VAL A 263 2.05 -4.06 6.34
C VAL A 263 2.65 -3.72 7.70
N VAL A 264 1.88 -3.68 8.78
CA VAL A 264 2.38 -3.32 10.10
C VAL A 264 1.58 -3.95 11.25
N GLY A 265 0.39 -4.49 10.96
CA GLY A 265 -0.50 -5.09 11.94
C GLY A 265 -0.12 -6.49 12.39
N GLN A 266 -1.04 -7.15 13.08
CA GLN A 266 -0.80 -8.46 13.69
C GLN A 266 -0.49 -9.51 12.63
N THR A 267 -1.25 -9.52 11.54
CA THR A 267 -1.10 -10.42 10.39
C THR A 267 0.30 -10.30 9.80
N ALA A 268 0.78 -9.06 9.64
CA ALA A 268 2.10 -8.81 9.09
C ALA A 268 3.22 -9.26 10.04
N ARG A 269 2.99 -9.21 11.36
CA ARG A 269 3.93 -9.65 12.40
C ARG A 269 3.92 -11.16 12.63
N ALA A 270 2.79 -11.80 12.37
CA ALA A 270 2.61 -13.24 12.45
C ALA A 270 3.16 -13.96 11.20
N GLU A 271 3.69 -13.23 10.21
CA GLU A 271 4.31 -13.77 9.01
C GLU A 271 5.44 -14.75 9.35
N PRO A 272 5.29 -16.06 9.10
CA PRO A 272 6.27 -17.09 9.46
C PRO A 272 7.69 -16.87 8.94
N LYS A 273 7.84 -16.19 7.81
CA LYS A 273 9.14 -15.87 7.21
C LYS A 273 9.68 -14.51 7.63
N LEU A 274 8.99 -13.76 8.49
CA LEU A 274 9.45 -12.47 8.97
C LEU A 274 10.59 -12.66 9.97
N ALA A 275 11.80 -12.28 9.57
CA ALA A 275 12.94 -12.22 10.48
C ALA A 275 12.93 -10.91 11.29
N ARG A 276 12.53 -9.80 10.67
CA ARG A 276 12.43 -8.50 11.35
C ARG A 276 11.50 -7.55 10.63
N LEU A 277 10.66 -6.85 11.39
CA LEU A 277 9.93 -5.68 10.94
C LEU A 277 10.44 -4.44 11.66
N ARG A 278 10.80 -3.40 10.90
CA ARG A 278 11.06 -2.05 11.45
C ARG A 278 10.04 -1.09 10.89
N VAL A 279 9.50 -0.24 11.75
CA VAL A 279 8.52 0.78 11.37
C VAL A 279 8.95 2.11 11.98
N GLN A 280 8.71 3.22 11.27
CA GLN A 280 8.72 4.56 11.84
C GLN A 280 7.51 5.32 11.32
N ILE A 281 6.98 6.19 12.18
CA ILE A 281 5.64 6.76 12.01
C ILE A 281 5.75 8.26 12.24
N GLN A 282 5.30 9.02 11.25
CA GLN A 282 5.21 10.47 11.30
C GLN A 282 3.82 10.91 11.77
N GLN A 283 2.78 10.13 11.48
CA GLN A 283 1.42 10.37 11.93
C GLN A 283 0.79 9.05 12.35
N PRO A 284 0.20 8.95 13.55
CA PRO A 284 -0.35 7.70 14.03
C PRO A 284 -1.60 7.30 13.23
N GLU A 285 -1.80 6.00 13.09
CA GLU A 285 -2.91 5.44 12.30
C GLU A 285 -3.72 4.46 13.15
N HIS A 286 -4.97 4.28 12.76
CA HIS A 286 -5.90 3.35 13.41
C HIS A 286 -6.69 2.58 12.35
N TRP A 287 -6.77 1.26 12.51
CA TRP A 287 -7.62 0.40 11.71
C TRP A 287 -8.30 -0.67 12.57
N GLN A 288 -9.22 -1.40 11.95
CA GLN A 288 -9.98 -2.45 12.61
C GLN A 288 -9.87 -3.77 11.85
N THR A 289 -9.90 -4.87 12.58
CA THR A 289 -9.85 -6.24 12.06
C THR A 289 -10.98 -7.09 12.63
N GLY A 290 -11.21 -8.28 12.07
CA GLY A 290 -12.29 -9.18 12.52
C GLY A 290 -13.69 -8.78 12.04
N SER A 291 -14.74 -9.38 12.61
CA SER A 291 -16.12 -9.14 12.21
C SER A 291 -16.77 -8.08 13.10
N GLY A 292 -17.66 -7.26 12.53
CA GLY A 292 -18.50 -6.33 13.31
C GLY A 292 -19.82 -6.96 13.77
N ARG A 293 -19.89 -8.29 13.89
CA ARG A 293 -21.14 -9.02 14.16
C ARG A 293 -21.28 -9.31 15.65
N ILE A 294 -22.52 -9.41 16.12
CA ILE A 294 -22.80 -9.84 17.50
C ILE A 294 -22.20 -11.23 17.76
N GLY A 295 -21.69 -11.43 18.98
CA GLY A 295 -21.03 -12.68 19.37
C GLY A 295 -19.64 -12.92 18.76
N THR A 296 -19.04 -11.89 18.15
CA THR A 296 -17.68 -11.96 17.58
C THR A 296 -16.74 -10.98 18.28
N THR A 297 -15.45 -11.08 17.98
CA THR A 297 -14.44 -10.14 18.47
C THR A 297 -13.98 -9.23 17.33
N ARG A 298 -13.88 -7.94 17.63
CA ARG A 298 -13.33 -6.91 16.74
C ARG A 298 -11.95 -6.51 17.24
N GLY A 299 -10.93 -6.60 16.40
CA GLY A 299 -9.61 -6.06 16.72
C GLY A 299 -9.58 -4.56 16.43
N LEU A 300 -9.02 -3.78 17.34
CA LEU A 300 -8.77 -2.35 17.21
C LEU A 300 -7.27 -2.11 17.32
N ASP A 301 -6.66 -1.62 16.25
CA ASP A 301 -5.21 -1.50 16.13
C ASP A 301 -4.80 -0.04 15.99
N VAL A 302 -3.95 0.44 16.89
CA VAL A 302 -3.36 1.79 16.84
C VAL A 302 -1.86 1.65 16.66
N ILE A 303 -1.30 2.40 15.72
CA ILE A 303 0.15 2.44 15.49
C ILE A 303 0.71 3.82 15.75
N GLY A 304 1.83 3.89 16.49
CA GLY A 304 2.50 5.15 16.83
C GLY A 304 3.94 4.96 17.28
N GLU A 305 4.65 6.06 17.50
CA GLU A 305 5.98 6.03 18.15
C GLU A 305 5.85 5.49 19.60
N PRO A 306 6.94 4.93 20.16
CA PRO A 306 6.91 4.44 21.54
C PRO A 306 6.49 5.51 22.54
N GLY A 307 5.66 5.13 23.52
CA GLY A 307 5.11 6.01 24.53
C GLY A 307 3.61 5.80 24.73
N ILE A 308 2.88 6.82 25.17
CA ILE A 308 1.47 6.67 25.53
C ILE A 308 0.61 6.40 24.30
N GLY A 309 -0.25 5.38 24.40
CA GLY A 309 -1.35 5.11 23.48
C GLY A 309 -2.69 5.15 24.22
N ILE A 310 -3.71 5.78 23.63
CA ILE A 310 -5.08 5.84 24.18
C ILE A 310 -6.07 5.56 23.05
N LEU A 311 -7.12 4.80 23.34
CA LEU A 311 -8.18 4.52 22.38
C LEU A 311 -9.48 5.06 22.93
N PHE A 312 -10.08 5.96 22.16
CA PHE A 312 -11.33 6.65 22.49
C PHE A 312 -12.50 6.03 21.73
N LEU A 313 -13.70 6.23 22.26
CA LEU A 313 -14.94 5.91 21.58
C LEU A 313 -16.01 6.99 21.78
N ALA A 314 -16.98 7.03 20.87
CA ALA A 314 -18.21 7.80 20.99
C ALA A 314 -19.35 7.15 20.19
N ALA A 315 -20.59 7.53 20.47
CA ALA A 315 -21.77 7.07 19.72
C ALA A 315 -21.90 7.73 18.35
N GLY A 316 -21.03 8.69 18.02
CA GLY A 316 -21.03 9.39 16.74
C GLY A 316 -19.75 10.17 16.48
N ARG A 317 -19.74 10.84 15.32
CA ARG A 317 -18.64 11.70 14.88
C ARG A 317 -18.81 13.13 15.40
N GLY A 318 -17.69 13.77 15.64
CA GLY A 318 -17.57 15.19 15.96
C GLY A 318 -16.44 15.82 15.14
N SER A 319 -16.12 17.08 15.45
CA SER A 319 -14.97 17.76 14.87
C SER A 319 -14.54 18.89 15.81
N THR A 320 -13.68 18.55 16.77
CA THR A 320 -13.16 19.50 17.76
C THR A 320 -11.64 19.61 17.59
N PRO A 321 -11.12 20.78 17.18
CA PRO A 321 -9.68 21.01 17.17
C PRO A 321 -9.08 20.89 18.57
N THR A 322 -7.94 20.21 18.69
CA THR A 322 -7.18 20.09 19.94
C THR A 322 -5.69 20.36 19.69
N PRO A 323 -4.88 20.56 20.73
CA PRO A 323 -3.42 20.62 20.59
C PRO A 323 -2.78 19.34 20.02
N TYR A 324 -3.53 18.25 19.89
CA TYR A 324 -3.07 16.94 19.44
C TYR A 324 -3.61 16.55 18.05
N GLY A 325 -4.33 17.46 17.38
CA GLY A 325 -5.04 17.21 16.12
C GLY A 325 -6.54 17.41 16.27
N THR A 326 -7.32 17.04 15.26
CA THR A 326 -8.79 17.09 15.33
C THR A 326 -9.33 15.87 16.04
N LEU A 327 -10.07 16.07 17.13
CA LEU A 327 -10.89 15.04 17.73
C LEU A 327 -12.16 14.89 16.89
N GLU A 328 -12.30 13.73 16.25
CA GLU A 328 -13.38 13.42 15.29
C GLU A 328 -14.55 12.67 15.95
N LEU A 329 -14.60 12.68 17.28
CA LEU A 329 -15.60 12.00 18.09
C LEU A 329 -16.59 13.00 18.69
N ASP A 330 -17.84 12.59 18.82
CA ASP A 330 -18.86 13.38 19.51
C ASP A 330 -18.52 13.51 20.99
N LEU A 331 -18.30 14.75 21.45
CA LEU A 331 -17.95 15.07 22.83
C LEU A 331 -19.06 14.73 23.84
N ALA A 332 -20.32 14.72 23.42
CA ALA A 332 -21.44 14.43 24.33
C ALA A 332 -21.45 12.96 24.77
N THR A 333 -20.87 12.07 23.95
CA THR A 333 -20.82 10.62 24.19
C THR A 333 -19.40 10.08 24.29
N PHE A 334 -18.43 10.98 24.41
CA PHE A 334 -17.01 10.66 24.40
C PHE A 334 -16.58 9.89 25.67
N GLY A 335 -15.84 8.82 25.45
CA GLY A 335 -15.19 8.04 26.49
C GLY A 335 -13.86 7.46 26.02
N HIS A 336 -13.16 6.78 26.93
CA HIS A 336 -11.96 6.01 26.58
C HIS A 336 -12.21 4.52 26.82
N LEU A 337 -11.69 3.70 25.91
CA LEU A 337 -11.78 2.24 25.97
C LEU A 337 -10.58 1.65 26.72
N GLY A 338 -9.42 2.29 26.61
CA GLY A 338 -8.20 1.85 27.28
C GLY A 338 -7.04 2.80 27.04
N ALA A 339 -5.96 2.58 27.77
CA ALA A 339 -4.69 3.25 27.60
C ALA A 339 -3.55 2.24 27.81
N THR A 340 -2.43 2.47 27.14
CA THR A 340 -1.24 1.61 27.22
C THR A 340 0.05 2.41 27.03
N VAL A 341 1.18 1.74 27.23
CA VAL A 341 2.49 2.18 26.73
C VAL A 341 2.80 1.37 25.47
N VAL A 342 2.74 2.03 24.31
CA VAL A 342 3.19 1.49 23.03
C VAL A 342 4.71 1.31 23.10
N ASP A 343 5.17 0.10 22.84
CA ASP A 343 6.58 -0.27 22.94
C ASP A 343 7.33 -0.05 21.61
N SER A 344 8.54 -0.60 21.51
CA SER A 344 9.36 -0.54 20.30
C SER A 344 8.75 -1.24 19.08
N SER A 345 7.75 -2.12 19.29
CA SER A 345 6.98 -2.75 18.22
C SER A 345 6.07 -1.74 17.51
N ARG A 346 5.72 -0.64 18.18
CA ARG A 346 4.91 0.49 17.68
C ARG A 346 3.44 0.20 17.45
N LEU A 347 2.99 -1.03 17.72
CA LEU A 347 1.61 -1.45 17.57
C LEU A 347 1.00 -1.65 18.94
N TRP A 348 -0.19 -1.09 19.14
CA TRP A 348 -1.09 -1.51 20.19
C TRP A 348 -2.33 -2.12 19.57
N HIS A 349 -2.65 -3.33 20.00
CA HIS A 349 -3.84 -4.06 19.63
C HIS A 349 -4.76 -4.22 20.84
N LEU A 350 -6.06 -4.07 20.62
CA LEU A 350 -7.10 -4.33 21.60
C LEU A 350 -8.21 -5.18 20.97
N ASP A 351 -8.51 -6.31 21.62
CA ASP A 351 -9.69 -7.12 21.31
C ASP A 351 -10.93 -6.53 21.97
N LEU A 352 -11.90 -6.11 21.16
CA LEU A 352 -13.22 -5.66 21.59
C LEU A 352 -14.25 -6.79 21.37
N PRO A 353 -14.67 -7.51 22.43
CA PRO A 353 -15.76 -8.48 22.31
C PRO A 353 -17.09 -7.75 22.04
N ILE A 354 -17.80 -8.17 21.00
CA ILE A 354 -19.15 -7.67 20.68
C ILE A 354 -20.16 -8.64 21.31
N PRO A 355 -20.96 -8.21 22.30
CA PRO A 355 -21.94 -9.07 22.95
C PRO A 355 -22.88 -9.74 21.95
N ASN A 356 -23.26 -11.00 22.20
CA ASN A 356 -24.28 -11.69 21.41
C ASN A 356 -25.69 -11.20 21.80
N ASP A 357 -25.98 -9.94 21.51
CA ASP A 357 -27.24 -9.29 21.86
C ASP A 357 -27.87 -8.61 20.64
N VAL A 358 -29.06 -9.03 20.26
CA VAL A 358 -29.74 -8.48 19.08
C VAL A 358 -30.13 -7.00 19.26
N ARG A 359 -30.21 -6.50 20.50
CA ARG A 359 -30.60 -5.12 20.79
C ARG A 359 -29.55 -4.09 20.37
N ILE A 360 -28.28 -4.51 20.23
CA ILE A 360 -27.20 -3.64 19.79
C ILE A 360 -26.98 -3.68 18.26
N VAL A 361 -27.72 -4.51 17.53
CA VAL A 361 -27.64 -4.55 16.06
C VAL A 361 -28.11 -3.21 15.48
N GLY A 362 -27.31 -2.65 14.58
CA GLY A 362 -27.55 -1.34 13.98
C GLY A 362 -26.92 -0.17 14.74
N LEU A 363 -26.41 -0.40 15.97
CA LEU A 363 -25.62 0.59 16.69
C LEU A 363 -24.35 0.91 15.89
N SER A 364 -24.02 2.20 15.83
CA SER A 364 -22.75 2.68 15.30
C SER A 364 -21.91 3.23 16.44
N ILE A 365 -20.64 2.81 16.51
CA ILE A 365 -19.65 3.31 17.47
C ILE A 365 -18.46 3.83 16.67
N SER A 366 -18.05 5.06 16.93
CA SER A 366 -16.86 5.66 16.35
C SER A 366 -15.69 5.51 17.32
N PHE A 367 -14.51 5.19 16.80
CA PHE A 367 -13.30 4.96 17.58
C PHE A 367 -12.16 5.84 17.06
N GLN A 368 -11.37 6.43 17.94
CA GLN A 368 -10.21 7.24 17.55
C GLN A 368 -9.03 6.94 18.48
N GLY A 369 -7.85 6.73 17.90
CA GLY A 369 -6.63 6.52 18.65
C GLY A 369 -5.93 7.84 18.96
N LEU A 370 -5.13 7.82 20.01
CA LEU A 370 -4.04 8.74 20.27
C LEU A 370 -2.77 7.92 20.44
N ALA A 371 -1.69 8.31 19.76
CA ALA A 371 -0.38 7.73 20.00
C ALA A 371 0.73 8.77 19.82
N MET A 372 1.90 8.47 20.39
CA MET A 372 3.06 9.34 20.25
C MET A 372 3.53 9.41 18.80
N THR A 373 4.10 10.56 18.44
CA THR A 373 4.67 10.80 17.12
C THR A 373 5.78 11.86 17.21
N LYS A 374 6.61 11.95 16.17
CA LYS A 374 7.55 13.04 15.93
C LYS A 374 6.88 14.41 15.70
N MET A 375 5.57 14.46 15.46
CA MET A 375 4.80 15.70 15.28
C MET A 375 3.79 15.87 16.43
N PRO A 376 4.15 16.58 17.53
CA PRO A 376 3.29 16.65 18.72
C PRO A 376 1.87 17.15 18.46
N ALA A 377 1.67 17.99 17.44
CA ALA A 377 0.37 18.51 17.02
C ALA A 377 -0.51 17.50 16.26
N GLN A 378 -0.03 16.29 16.00
CA GLN A 378 -0.70 15.25 15.21
C GLN A 378 -0.63 13.88 15.92
N ARG A 379 -1.09 13.83 17.17
CA ARG A 379 -1.12 12.59 17.96
C ARG A 379 -2.44 11.83 17.85
N LEU A 380 -3.51 12.47 17.40
CA LEU A 380 -4.79 11.81 17.11
C LEU A 380 -4.74 11.14 15.73
N THR A 381 -5.24 9.90 15.66
CA THR A 381 -5.48 9.20 14.39
C THR A 381 -6.74 9.74 13.72
N GLY A 382 -7.05 9.30 12.49
CA GLY A 382 -8.43 9.39 12.00
C GLY A 382 -9.38 8.52 12.83
N ALA A 383 -10.66 8.89 12.92
CA ALA A 383 -11.65 8.03 13.56
C ALA A 383 -12.18 6.95 12.59
N VAL A 384 -12.54 5.78 13.11
CA VAL A 384 -13.06 4.63 12.37
C VAL A 384 -14.39 4.19 12.97
N ASP A 385 -15.38 3.94 12.12
CA ASP A 385 -16.72 3.52 12.55
C ASP A 385 -16.86 1.99 12.54
N LEU A 386 -17.50 1.48 13.59
CA LEU A 386 -18.02 0.14 13.66
C LEU A 386 -19.55 0.22 13.61
N LYS A 387 -20.15 -0.42 12.61
CA LYS A 387 -21.59 -0.69 12.60
C LYS A 387 -21.83 -2.13 13.01
N ILE A 388 -22.57 -2.34 14.09
CA ILE A 388 -22.84 -3.68 14.62
C ILE A 388 -23.86 -4.38 13.75
N ALA A 389 -23.50 -5.55 13.24
CA ALA A 389 -24.32 -6.39 12.38
C ALA A 389 -24.80 -7.64 13.10
N ARG A 390 -25.84 -8.27 12.54
CA ARG A 390 -26.37 -9.54 13.05
C ARG A 390 -25.48 -10.72 12.68
#